data_AF-A0A0Q7TL80-F1
#
_entry.id   AF-A0A0Q7TL80-F1
#
_cell.length_a   1.000
_cell.length_b   1.000
_cell.length_c   1.000
_cell.angle_alpha   90.00
_cell.angle_beta   90.00
_cell.angle_gamma   90.00
#
_symmetry.space_group_name_H-M   'P 1'
#
loop_
_entity.id
_entity.type
_entity.pdbx_description
1 polymer ?
#
loop_
_entity_poly.entity_id
_entity_poly.type
_entity_poly.pdbx_seq_one_letter_code
_entity_poly.pdbx_strand_id
1 'polypeptide(L)'
;MEIAMTATAAQLGYGTILQIRTSTGPDVWLKIGEQMKIKPPSFKVDTVDATHTESPDAFREYIAGLADGESMSFDINYVPGDSSVATLLTYLRTAVTARVVFANGYIWNFVGIQTSFAPDAPEDGKMTAAIEFKVTGKPTLVAPSAPVNSVLPAISGTLATGDTLTAYEGNWSGAPTFTYQWKNATVNINGATSKTYVLAAGDSGDSITVTVTATNAAGSASATSAPVIGA
;
A
#
# COMPACT_ATOMS: atom_id res chain seq x y z
N MET A 1 7.32 7.95 37.45
CA MET A 1 7.42 8.37 36.04
C MET A 1 6.89 7.23 35.21
N GLU A 2 5.58 7.25 35.00
CA GLU A 2 4.85 6.20 34.29
C GLU A 2 5.10 6.43 32.80
N ILE A 3 5.84 5.51 32.17
CA ILE A 3 6.05 5.52 30.73
C ILE A 3 4.70 5.14 30.13
N ALA A 4 3.95 6.15 29.66
CA ALA A 4 2.76 5.93 28.87
C ALA A 4 3.17 5.09 27.64
N MET A 5 2.85 3.80 27.67
CA MET A 5 2.89 2.98 26.48
C MET A 5 1.87 3.59 25.51
N THR A 6 2.38 4.21 24.45
CA THR A 6 1.58 4.61 23.30
C THR A 6 0.78 3.40 22.86
N ALA A 7 -0.55 3.49 23.00
CA ALA A 7 -1.46 2.41 22.63
C ALA A 7 -1.13 1.94 21.22
N THR A 8 -0.68 0.69 21.11
CA THR A 8 -0.50 -0.01 19.84
C THR A 8 -1.82 0.08 19.08
N ALA A 9 -1.85 0.89 18.02
CA ALA A 9 -2.93 0.89 17.05
C ALA A 9 -2.92 -0.48 16.35
N ALA A 10 -3.49 -1.47 17.01
CA ALA A 10 -3.68 -2.81 16.48
C ALA A 10 -4.81 -2.77 15.44
N GLN A 11 -4.59 -2.04 14.34
CA GLN A 11 -5.26 -2.29 13.06
C GLN A 11 -4.53 -3.44 12.35
N LEU A 12 -4.43 -4.59 13.02
CA LEU A 12 -3.81 -5.78 12.45
C LEU A 12 -4.86 -6.48 11.59
N GLY A 13 -5.04 -6.01 10.36
CA GLY A 13 -5.76 -6.75 9.30
C GLY A 13 -6.51 -5.87 8.32
N TYR A 14 -7.32 -4.91 8.80
CA TYR A 14 -8.24 -4.17 7.93
C TYR A 14 -7.50 -3.24 6.96
N GLY A 15 -7.68 -3.45 5.66
CA GLY A 15 -7.04 -2.67 4.60
C GLY A 15 -5.65 -3.15 4.15
N THR A 16 -5.19 -4.32 4.63
CA THR A 16 -3.94 -4.92 4.16
C THR A 16 -4.15 -5.59 2.81
N ILE A 17 -3.27 -5.31 1.85
CA ILE A 17 -3.41 -5.76 0.46
C ILE A 17 -2.17 -6.54 0.04
N LEU A 18 -2.40 -7.71 -0.56
CA LEU A 18 -1.36 -8.46 -1.28
C LEU A 18 -1.35 -8.09 -2.75
N GLN A 19 -0.15 -7.85 -3.26
CA GLN A 19 0.07 -7.57 -4.67
C GLN A 19 1.17 -8.46 -5.25
N ILE A 20 0.96 -8.93 -6.47
CA ILE A 20 1.95 -9.70 -7.24
C ILE A 20 2.31 -8.91 -8.49
N ARG A 21 3.60 -8.88 -8.85
CA ARG A 21 4.09 -8.21 -10.05
C ARG A 21 3.73 -9.03 -11.30
N THR A 22 3.13 -8.41 -12.32
CA THR A 22 2.60 -9.12 -13.51
C THR A 22 3.49 -9.09 -14.75
N SER A 23 4.59 -8.35 -14.75
CA SER A 23 5.57 -8.36 -15.85
C SER A 23 6.95 -7.84 -15.42
N THR A 24 7.95 -8.06 -16.28
CA THR A 24 9.33 -7.56 -16.13
C THR A 24 9.48 -6.05 -16.41
N GLY A 25 8.40 -5.34 -16.78
CA GLY A 25 8.36 -3.88 -16.94
C GLY A 25 8.12 -3.11 -15.62
N PRO A 26 8.19 -1.76 -15.62
CA PRO A 26 8.11 -0.96 -14.39
C PRO A 26 6.74 -1.09 -13.69
N ASP A 27 6.78 -1.46 -12.41
CA ASP A 27 5.75 -1.29 -11.36
C ASP A 27 4.28 -1.60 -11.66
N VAL A 28 3.98 -2.56 -12.54
CA VAL A 28 2.60 -3.09 -12.66
C VAL A 28 2.37 -4.16 -11.58
N TRP A 29 1.62 -3.76 -10.55
CA TRP A 29 1.26 -4.61 -9.40
C TRP A 29 -0.23 -4.98 -9.47
N LEU A 30 -0.54 -6.27 -9.55
CA LEU A 30 -1.91 -6.78 -9.52
C LEU A 30 -2.37 -6.99 -8.08
N LYS A 31 -3.52 -6.40 -7.71
CA LYS A 31 -4.19 -6.65 -6.43
C LYS A 31 -4.76 -8.06 -6.44
N ILE A 32 -4.33 -8.88 -5.49
CA ILE A 32 -4.74 -10.29 -5.37
C ILE A 32 -5.90 -10.46 -4.37
N GLY A 33 -6.07 -9.51 -3.44
CA GLY A 33 -7.16 -9.52 -2.49
C GLY A 33 -6.89 -8.65 -1.28
N GLU A 34 -7.94 -8.41 -0.50
CA GLU A 34 -7.83 -7.86 0.84
C GLU A 34 -7.62 -9.02 1.82
N GLN A 35 -6.58 -8.92 2.64
CA GLN A 35 -6.16 -9.99 3.52
C GLN A 35 -6.85 -9.88 4.87
N MET A 36 -7.49 -10.97 5.29
CA MET A 36 -8.13 -11.03 6.61
C MET A 36 -7.17 -11.59 7.66
N LYS A 37 -6.25 -12.49 7.27
CA LYS A 37 -5.21 -13.05 8.14
C LYS A 37 -3.92 -13.26 7.36
N ILE A 38 -2.80 -12.92 8.00
CA ILE A 38 -1.45 -13.05 7.46
C ILE A 38 -0.63 -13.82 8.47
N LYS A 39 -0.02 -14.93 8.04
CA LYS A 39 1.02 -15.61 8.81
C LYS A 39 2.38 -15.22 8.23
N PRO A 40 3.16 -14.35 8.92
CA PRO A 40 4.50 -13.99 8.46
C PRO A 40 5.42 -15.23 8.37
N PRO A 41 6.41 -15.25 7.47
CA PRO A 41 7.43 -16.29 7.45
C PRO A 41 8.20 -16.30 8.78
N SER A 42 8.44 -17.50 9.31
CA SER A 42 9.51 -17.77 10.27
C SER A 42 10.83 -17.85 9.52
N PHE A 43 11.87 -17.23 10.08
CA PHE A 43 13.23 -17.41 9.61
C PHE A 43 13.94 -18.40 10.53
N LYS A 44 14.47 -19.47 9.95
CA LYS A 44 15.38 -20.37 10.65
C LYS A 44 16.75 -20.21 10.04
N VAL A 45 17.77 -20.14 10.89
CA VAL A 45 19.16 -20.16 10.46
C VAL A 45 19.68 -21.55 10.78
N ASP A 46 20.18 -22.24 9.77
CA ASP A 46 20.88 -23.51 9.98
C ASP A 46 22.09 -23.26 10.87
N THR A 47 22.37 -24.16 11.81
CA THR A 47 23.57 -24.06 12.64
C THR A 47 24.44 -25.30 12.43
N VAL A 48 25.73 -25.07 12.21
CA VAL A 48 26.73 -26.13 12.17
C VAL A 48 27.40 -26.17 13.52
N ASP A 49 27.34 -27.31 14.20
CA ASP A 49 28.07 -27.53 15.46
C ASP A 49 29.58 -27.54 15.15
N ALA A 50 30.31 -26.62 15.79
CA ALA A 50 31.74 -26.41 15.64
C ALA A 50 32.50 -26.71 16.94
N THR A 51 31.85 -27.40 17.89
CA THR A 51 32.43 -27.70 19.20
C THR A 51 33.71 -28.53 19.07
N HIS A 52 34.76 -28.13 19.79
CA HIS A 52 36.02 -28.85 19.87
C HIS A 52 36.45 -29.07 21.33
N THR A 53 37.48 -29.89 21.53
CA THR A 53 37.95 -30.28 22.88
C THR A 53 38.54 -29.14 23.70
N GLU A 54 38.80 -27.99 23.07
CA GLU A 54 39.28 -26.77 23.73
C GLU A 54 38.18 -25.68 23.76
N SER A 55 36.92 -26.02 23.41
CA SER A 55 35.82 -25.08 23.47
C SER A 55 35.70 -24.54 24.91
N PRO A 56 35.74 -23.21 25.10
CA PRO A 56 35.76 -22.61 26.43
C PRO A 56 34.56 -23.04 27.27
N ASP A 57 34.82 -23.32 28.56
CA ASP A 57 33.79 -23.60 29.57
C ASP A 57 32.84 -24.79 29.22
N ALA A 58 33.26 -25.69 28.32
CA ALA A 58 32.48 -26.82 27.82
C ALA A 58 31.12 -26.43 27.20
N PHE A 59 31.02 -25.22 26.65
CA PHE A 59 29.86 -24.78 25.88
C PHE A 59 29.96 -25.24 24.43
N ARG A 60 28.79 -25.53 23.83
CA ARG A 60 28.71 -25.81 22.41
C ARG A 60 28.87 -24.53 21.61
N GLU A 61 29.70 -24.59 20.58
CA GLU A 61 29.93 -23.48 19.65
C GLU A 61 29.27 -23.80 18.31
N TYR A 62 28.65 -22.80 17.71
CA TYR A 62 27.89 -22.96 16.47
C TYR A 62 28.28 -21.89 15.44
N ILE A 63 28.48 -22.31 14.20
CA ILE A 63 28.62 -21.41 13.05
C ILE A 63 27.26 -21.27 12.36
N ALA A 64 26.85 -20.04 12.10
CA ALA A 64 25.60 -19.75 11.39
C ALA A 64 25.73 -20.14 9.90
N GLY A 65 24.83 -21.00 9.44
CA GLY A 65 24.65 -21.41 8.05
C GLY A 65 23.65 -20.54 7.30
N LEU A 66 23.01 -21.11 6.27
CA LEU A 66 22.01 -20.40 5.47
C LEU A 66 20.73 -20.17 6.28
N ALA A 67 20.08 -19.03 6.03
CA ALA A 67 18.76 -18.75 6.56
C ALA A 67 17.70 -19.24 5.55
N ASP A 68 16.77 -20.11 5.97
CA ASP A 68 15.59 -20.48 5.19
C ASP A 68 14.41 -19.63 5.65
N GLY A 69 13.77 -18.96 4.69
CA GLY A 69 12.47 -18.33 4.87
C GLY A 69 11.43 -19.42 4.69
N GLU A 70 10.80 -19.86 5.78
CA GLU A 70 9.72 -20.83 5.69
C GLU A 70 8.51 -20.26 4.91
N SER A 71 7.43 -21.04 4.84
CA SER A 71 6.27 -20.63 4.06
C SER A 71 5.50 -19.49 4.76
N MET A 72 5.10 -18.49 3.96
CA MET A 72 4.17 -17.43 4.35
C MET A 72 2.76 -17.82 3.88
N SER A 73 1.76 -17.70 4.75
CA SER A 73 0.38 -18.06 4.41
C SER A 73 -0.55 -16.85 4.52
N PHE A 74 -1.56 -16.83 3.63
CA PHE A 74 -2.46 -15.72 3.47
C PHE A 74 -3.89 -16.20 3.27
N ASP A 75 -4.81 -15.69 4.09
CA ASP A 75 -6.24 -15.89 3.90
C ASP A 75 -6.81 -14.65 3.20
N ILE A 76 -7.22 -14.81 1.95
CA ILE A 76 -7.79 -13.76 1.12
C ILE A 76 -9.31 -13.92 0.96
N ASN A 77 -10.00 -12.80 0.79
CA ASN A 77 -11.36 -12.83 0.26
C ASN A 77 -11.33 -13.25 -1.22
N TYR A 78 -12.11 -14.26 -1.58
CA TYR A 78 -12.17 -14.86 -2.90
C TYR A 78 -13.51 -14.52 -3.57
N VAL A 79 -13.45 -14.06 -4.82
CA VAL A 79 -14.65 -13.87 -5.66
C VAL A 79 -14.46 -14.69 -6.94
N PRO A 80 -15.29 -15.73 -7.17
CA PRO A 80 -15.22 -16.52 -8.39
C PRO A 80 -15.41 -15.64 -9.64
N GLY A 81 -14.53 -15.79 -10.64
CA GLY A 81 -14.59 -15.06 -11.91
C GLY A 81 -13.79 -13.77 -11.97
N ASP A 82 -13.11 -13.37 -10.89
CA ASP A 82 -12.16 -12.26 -10.94
C ASP A 82 -10.88 -12.67 -11.71
N SER A 83 -10.43 -11.79 -12.60
CA SER A 83 -9.16 -11.87 -13.32
C SER A 83 -7.94 -12.12 -12.41
N SER A 84 -7.99 -11.66 -11.15
CA SER A 84 -6.95 -11.89 -10.14
C SER A 84 -6.72 -13.39 -9.85
N VAL A 85 -7.77 -14.20 -9.90
CA VAL A 85 -7.74 -15.65 -9.61
C VAL A 85 -7.07 -16.45 -10.71
N ALA A 86 -7.31 -16.09 -11.98
CA ALA A 86 -6.70 -16.77 -13.12
C ALA A 86 -5.17 -16.65 -13.10
N THR A 87 -4.66 -15.51 -12.63
CA THR A 87 -3.21 -15.29 -12.49
C THR A 87 -2.61 -16.11 -11.36
N LEU A 88 -3.31 -16.28 -10.23
CA LEU A 88 -2.83 -17.13 -9.12
C LEU A 88 -2.64 -18.58 -9.52
N LEU A 89 -3.52 -19.11 -10.36
CA LEU A 89 -3.36 -20.47 -10.88
C LEU A 89 -2.16 -20.58 -11.83
N THR A 90 -1.88 -19.52 -12.59
CA THR A 90 -0.74 -19.45 -13.51
C THR A 90 0.59 -19.35 -12.77
N TYR A 91 0.61 -18.69 -11.61
CA TYR A 91 1.82 -18.51 -10.80
C TYR A 91 2.13 -19.68 -9.87
N LEU A 92 1.26 -20.69 -9.79
CA LEU A 92 1.54 -21.90 -9.02
C LEU A 92 2.87 -22.52 -9.48
N ARG A 93 3.75 -22.84 -8.53
CA ARG A 93 5.11 -23.39 -8.75
C ARG A 93 6.10 -22.42 -9.40
N THR A 94 5.74 -21.15 -9.62
CA THR A 94 6.62 -20.13 -10.19
C THR A 94 7.09 -19.16 -9.11
N ALA A 95 8.35 -18.73 -9.19
CA ALA A 95 8.86 -17.66 -8.35
C ALA A 95 8.23 -16.32 -8.77
N VAL A 96 7.60 -15.63 -7.83
CA VAL A 96 6.98 -14.33 -8.04
C VAL A 96 7.55 -13.29 -7.09
N THR A 97 7.65 -12.05 -7.56
CA THR A 97 7.89 -10.90 -6.70
C THR A 97 6.55 -10.39 -6.18
N ALA A 98 6.40 -10.36 -4.86
CA ALA A 98 5.18 -9.98 -4.19
C ALA A 98 5.45 -8.92 -3.12
N ARG A 99 4.42 -8.15 -2.79
CA ARG A 99 4.46 -7.23 -1.66
C ARG A 99 3.16 -7.23 -0.88
N VAL A 100 3.27 -7.07 0.44
CA VAL A 100 2.16 -6.79 1.35
C VAL A 100 2.19 -5.31 1.67
N VAL A 101 1.10 -4.60 1.37
CA VAL A 101 0.91 -3.19 1.74
C VAL A 101 0.01 -3.15 2.96
N PHE A 102 0.56 -2.76 4.10
CA PHE A 102 -0.17 -2.63 5.35
C PHE A 102 -0.97 -1.32 5.39
N ALA A 103 -2.04 -1.29 6.17
CA ALA A 103 -2.87 -0.10 6.35
C ALA A 103 -2.12 1.12 6.93
N ASN A 104 -1.03 0.87 7.66
CA ASN A 104 -0.14 1.91 8.20
C ASN A 104 0.93 2.37 7.19
N GLY A 105 0.82 2.00 5.91
CA GLY A 105 1.73 2.42 4.83
C GLY A 105 3.05 1.65 4.77
N TYR A 106 3.35 0.75 5.70
CA TYR A 106 4.52 -0.11 5.59
C TYR A 106 4.35 -1.09 4.43
N ILE A 107 5.46 -1.39 3.75
CA ILE A 107 5.48 -2.32 2.64
C ILE A 107 6.45 -3.44 2.97
N TRP A 108 5.95 -4.67 2.94
CA TRP A 108 6.79 -5.86 3.00
C TRP A 108 7.02 -6.42 1.62
N ASN A 109 8.24 -6.37 1.11
CA ASN A 109 8.62 -6.95 -0.18
C ASN A 109 9.25 -8.33 0.03
N PHE A 110 8.87 -9.28 -0.80
CA PHE A 110 9.46 -10.62 -0.80
C PHE A 110 9.42 -11.24 -2.20
N VAL A 111 10.32 -12.20 -2.42
CA VAL A 111 10.21 -13.13 -3.55
C VAL A 111 9.80 -14.46 -2.97
N GLY A 112 8.85 -15.14 -3.60
CA GLY A 112 8.38 -16.43 -3.12
C GLY A 112 7.84 -17.30 -4.24
N ILE A 113 7.89 -18.61 -4.06
CA ILE A 113 7.28 -19.57 -4.97
C ILE A 113 5.90 -19.89 -4.42
N GLN A 114 4.84 -19.68 -5.19
CA GLN A 114 3.48 -20.05 -4.76
C GLN A 114 3.37 -21.58 -4.71
N THR A 115 3.22 -22.13 -3.51
CA THR A 115 3.19 -23.58 -3.27
C THR A 115 1.77 -24.14 -3.20
N SER A 116 0.81 -23.33 -2.75
CA SER A 116 -0.59 -23.74 -2.64
C SER A 116 -1.56 -22.60 -2.95
N PHE A 117 -2.73 -22.98 -3.45
CA PHE A 117 -3.93 -22.14 -3.59
C PHE A 117 -5.13 -23.03 -3.28
N ALA A 118 -5.80 -22.75 -2.16
CA ALA A 118 -6.89 -23.56 -1.63
C ALA A 118 -8.12 -22.66 -1.40
N PRO A 119 -9.03 -22.53 -2.37
CA PRO A 119 -10.31 -21.87 -2.16
C PRO A 119 -11.19 -22.72 -1.23
N ASP A 120 -11.89 -22.08 -0.31
CA ASP A 120 -12.78 -22.71 0.66
C ASP A 120 -14.25 -22.38 0.37
N ALA A 121 -15.15 -23.19 0.91
CA ALA A 121 -16.59 -22.98 0.83
C ALA A 121 -16.98 -21.64 1.52
N PRO A 122 -18.06 -20.97 1.08
CA PRO A 122 -18.43 -19.71 1.66
C PRO A 122 -18.84 -19.85 3.13
N GLU A 123 -18.25 -19.03 4.00
CA GLU A 123 -18.73 -18.79 5.37
C GLU A 123 -19.33 -17.38 5.44
N ASP A 124 -20.52 -17.24 6.04
CA ASP A 124 -21.24 -15.97 6.19
C ASP A 124 -21.37 -15.14 4.89
N GLY A 125 -21.57 -15.80 3.75
CA GLY A 125 -21.81 -15.16 2.45
C GLY A 125 -20.55 -14.63 1.75
N LYS A 126 -19.35 -14.98 2.23
CA LYS A 126 -18.05 -14.66 1.59
C LYS A 126 -17.29 -15.95 1.30
N MET A 127 -16.71 -16.06 0.11
CA MET A 127 -15.74 -17.13 -0.16
C MET A 127 -14.35 -16.68 0.26
N THR A 128 -13.55 -17.60 0.78
CA THR A 128 -12.16 -17.35 1.18
C THR A 128 -11.22 -18.25 0.38
N ALA A 129 -9.96 -17.87 0.29
CA ALA A 129 -8.92 -18.76 -0.22
C ALA A 129 -7.64 -18.61 0.60
N ALA A 130 -7.02 -19.75 0.91
CA ALA A 130 -5.69 -19.80 1.51
C ALA A 130 -4.63 -19.90 0.41
N ILE A 131 -3.60 -19.08 0.51
CA ILE A 131 -2.46 -19.07 -0.42
C ILE A 131 -1.18 -19.20 0.40
N GLU A 132 -0.27 -20.07 -0.03
CA GLU A 132 1.05 -20.17 0.57
C GLU A 132 2.16 -19.86 -0.43
N PHE A 133 3.17 -19.15 0.06
CA PHE A 133 4.41 -18.88 -0.65
C PHE A 133 5.58 -19.43 0.15
N LYS A 134 6.41 -20.26 -0.46
CA LYS A 134 7.75 -20.51 0.07
C LYS A 134 8.62 -19.30 -0.24
N VAL A 135 9.03 -18.55 0.78
CA VAL A 135 9.84 -17.33 0.62
C VAL A 135 11.25 -17.72 0.17
N THR A 136 11.82 -16.95 -0.75
CA THR A 136 13.19 -17.11 -1.22
C THR A 136 13.95 -15.79 -1.14
N GLY A 137 15.18 -15.84 -0.65
CA GLY A 137 15.97 -14.67 -0.33
C GLY A 137 15.48 -13.95 0.94
N LYS A 138 16.09 -12.78 1.20
CA LYS A 138 15.76 -11.97 2.38
C LYS A 138 14.61 -11.01 2.03
N PRO A 139 13.44 -11.14 2.68
CA PRO A 139 12.38 -10.17 2.48
C PRO A 139 12.70 -8.88 3.25
N THR A 140 12.13 -7.76 2.80
CA THR A 140 12.44 -6.42 3.35
C THR A 140 11.18 -5.72 3.80
N LEU A 141 11.21 -5.16 5.01
CA LEU A 141 10.17 -4.27 5.51
C LEU A 141 10.62 -2.84 5.30
N VAL A 142 9.85 -2.08 4.52
CA VAL A 142 10.14 -0.69 4.16
C VAL A 142 9.10 0.20 4.81
N ALA A 143 9.58 1.23 5.51
CA ALA A 143 8.71 2.25 6.09
C ALA A 143 8.10 3.14 4.99
N PRO A 144 6.89 3.68 5.19
CA PRO A 144 6.31 4.63 4.25
C PRO A 144 7.19 5.88 4.14
N SER A 145 7.26 6.45 2.93
CA SER A 145 7.84 7.78 2.70
C SER A 145 6.73 8.82 2.59
N ALA A 146 6.96 10.05 3.04
CA ALA A 146 5.99 11.13 2.88
C ALA A 146 5.63 11.32 1.38
N PRO A 147 4.39 11.75 1.06
CA PRO A 147 3.97 11.90 -0.32
C PRO A 147 4.81 12.96 -1.05
N VAL A 148 5.16 12.70 -2.31
CA VAL A 148 5.85 13.67 -3.17
C VAL A 148 5.07 13.86 -4.45
N ASN A 149 4.78 15.12 -4.79
CA ASN A 149 4.15 15.48 -6.05
C ASN A 149 5.19 15.50 -7.19
N SER A 150 4.84 14.93 -8.33
CA SER A 150 5.66 14.94 -9.54
C SER A 150 4.96 15.55 -10.75
N VAL A 151 3.63 15.64 -10.70
CA VAL A 151 2.80 16.37 -11.67
C VAL A 151 1.78 17.15 -10.87
N LEU A 152 1.72 18.47 -11.08
CA LEU A 152 0.82 19.36 -10.34
C LEU A 152 -0.66 18.98 -10.53
N PRO A 153 -1.53 19.31 -9.56
CA PRO A 153 -2.96 19.22 -9.73
C PRO A 153 -3.46 20.04 -10.92
N ALA A 154 -4.59 19.63 -11.50
CA ALA A 154 -5.26 20.32 -12.60
C ALA A 154 -6.74 20.50 -12.29
N ILE A 155 -7.37 21.46 -12.97
CA ILE A 155 -8.81 21.72 -12.88
C ILE A 155 -9.41 21.53 -14.27
N SER A 156 -10.56 20.84 -14.37
CA SER A 156 -11.41 20.86 -15.56
C SER A 156 -12.76 21.49 -15.27
N GLY A 157 -13.43 21.95 -16.33
CA GLY A 157 -14.74 22.59 -16.28
C GLY A 157 -14.66 24.00 -16.87
N THR A 158 -15.81 24.64 -16.99
CA THR A 158 -15.92 26.01 -17.49
C THR A 158 -16.07 26.95 -16.30
N LEU A 159 -15.38 28.10 -16.33
CA LEU A 159 -15.61 29.15 -15.33
C LEU A 159 -16.86 29.95 -15.69
N ALA A 160 -18.02 29.34 -15.48
CA ALA A 160 -19.30 30.03 -15.49
C ALA A 160 -20.03 29.79 -14.18
N THR A 161 -20.74 30.80 -13.68
CA THR A 161 -21.54 30.67 -12.45
C THR A 161 -22.53 29.52 -12.58
N GLY A 162 -22.54 28.63 -11.58
CA GLY A 162 -23.38 27.43 -11.57
C GLY A 162 -22.74 26.19 -12.21
N ASP A 163 -21.65 26.34 -12.96
CA ASP A 163 -20.92 25.20 -13.51
C ASP A 163 -20.06 24.53 -12.45
N THR A 164 -19.79 23.24 -12.66
CA THR A 164 -18.97 22.44 -11.74
C THR A 164 -17.54 22.34 -12.26
N LEU A 165 -16.60 22.76 -11.43
CA LEU A 165 -15.18 22.49 -11.60
C LEU A 165 -14.82 21.16 -10.91
N THR A 166 -13.92 20.41 -11.53
CA THR A 166 -13.41 19.14 -11.01
C THR A 166 -11.90 19.21 -10.85
N ALA A 167 -11.41 18.88 -9.66
CA ALA A 167 -9.98 18.77 -9.38
C ALA A 167 -9.45 17.41 -9.81
N TYR A 168 -8.27 17.41 -10.42
CA TYR A 168 -7.42 16.24 -10.63
C TYR A 168 -6.17 16.40 -9.79
N GLU A 169 -5.81 15.34 -9.08
CA GLU A 169 -4.80 15.35 -8.04
C GLU A 169 -3.38 15.47 -8.60
N GLY A 170 -3.18 15.16 -9.88
CA GLY A 170 -1.86 15.03 -10.49
C GLY A 170 -1.23 13.68 -10.15
N ASN A 171 0.11 13.61 -10.14
CA ASN A 171 0.84 12.38 -9.84
C ASN A 171 1.57 12.48 -8.51
N TRP A 172 1.32 11.52 -7.62
CA TRP A 172 1.87 11.47 -6.27
C TRP A 172 2.48 10.11 -5.95
N SER A 173 3.61 10.11 -5.25
CA SER A 173 4.19 8.91 -4.63
C SER A 173 3.61 8.66 -3.23
N GLY A 174 3.87 7.47 -2.67
CA GLY A 174 3.58 7.16 -1.27
C GLY A 174 2.13 6.74 -0.96
N ALA A 175 1.34 6.39 -1.99
CA ALA A 175 -0.05 5.95 -1.87
C ALA A 175 -0.91 6.79 -0.91
N PRO A 176 -1.00 8.12 -1.12
CA PRO A 176 -1.68 9.01 -0.19
C PRO A 176 -3.21 8.97 -0.34
N THR A 177 -3.89 9.46 0.69
CA THR A 177 -5.25 9.99 0.58
C THR A 177 -5.22 11.49 0.31
N PHE A 178 -6.29 12.03 -0.28
CA PHE A 178 -6.33 13.43 -0.73
C PHE A 178 -7.42 14.23 -0.02
N THR A 179 -7.08 15.47 0.33
CA THR A 179 -8.04 16.52 0.68
C THR A 179 -7.86 17.72 -0.23
N TYR A 180 -8.91 18.52 -0.38
CA TYR A 180 -8.95 19.65 -1.30
C TYR A 180 -9.23 20.93 -0.53
N GLN A 181 -8.75 22.03 -1.07
CA GLN A 181 -9.19 23.36 -0.68
C GLN A 181 -9.21 24.23 -1.94
N TRP A 182 -10.41 24.60 -2.37
CA TRP A 182 -10.59 25.55 -3.46
C TRP A 182 -10.33 26.97 -2.98
N LYS A 183 -9.74 27.78 -3.87
CA LYS A 183 -9.39 29.16 -3.60
C LYS A 183 -9.84 30.05 -4.75
N ASN A 184 -10.35 31.21 -4.36
CA ASN A 184 -10.53 32.34 -5.24
C ASN A 184 -9.32 33.26 -5.05
N ALA A 185 -8.53 33.41 -6.11
CA ALA A 185 -7.20 33.99 -6.08
C ALA A 185 -6.30 33.33 -5.03
N THR A 186 -6.07 34.00 -3.90
CA THR A 186 -5.26 33.49 -2.78
C THR A 186 -6.08 33.11 -1.55
N VAL A 187 -7.39 33.38 -1.57
CA VAL A 187 -8.28 33.23 -0.42
C VAL A 187 -9.02 31.90 -0.50
N ASN A 188 -9.08 31.17 0.61
CA ASN A 188 -9.85 29.93 0.70
C ASN A 188 -11.34 30.23 0.54
N ILE A 189 -12.00 29.49 -0.35
CA ILE A 189 -13.46 29.48 -0.43
C ILE A 189 -13.97 28.61 0.73
N ASN A 190 -14.77 29.22 1.60
CA ASN A 190 -15.22 28.56 2.83
C ASN A 190 -16.03 27.30 2.53
N GLY A 191 -15.68 26.18 3.16
CA GLY A 191 -16.36 24.88 2.96
C GLY A 191 -16.06 24.18 1.63
N ALA A 192 -15.31 24.79 0.72
CA ALA A 192 -14.97 24.19 -0.57
C ALA A 192 -13.80 23.21 -0.44
N THR A 193 -14.07 22.04 0.14
CA THR A 193 -13.08 20.99 0.42
C THR A 193 -13.30 19.68 -0.33
N SER A 194 -14.30 19.64 -1.20
CA SER A 194 -14.64 18.49 -2.04
C SER A 194 -13.79 18.45 -3.32
N LYS A 195 -13.71 17.27 -3.95
CA LYS A 195 -13.04 17.10 -5.26
C LYS A 195 -13.66 17.96 -6.36
N THR A 196 -14.94 18.28 -6.21
CA THR A 196 -15.69 19.15 -7.12
C THR A 196 -16.09 20.44 -6.40
N TYR A 197 -16.22 21.52 -7.17
CA TYR A 197 -16.70 22.81 -6.69
C TYR A 197 -17.69 23.41 -7.68
N VAL A 198 -18.85 23.85 -7.19
CA VAL A 198 -19.84 24.57 -8.00
C VAL A 198 -19.51 26.05 -7.91
N LEU A 199 -19.27 26.69 -9.05
CA LEU A 199 -18.86 28.09 -9.10
C LEU A 199 -19.98 29.00 -8.58
N ALA A 200 -19.69 29.81 -7.57
CA ALA A 200 -20.64 30.79 -7.06
C ALA A 200 -20.63 32.07 -7.92
N ALA A 201 -21.69 32.89 -7.80
CA ALA A 201 -21.76 34.18 -8.52
C ALA A 201 -20.64 35.15 -8.12
N GLY A 202 -20.07 35.00 -6.91
CA GLY A 202 -18.95 35.81 -6.44
C GLY A 202 -17.57 35.37 -6.93
N ASP A 203 -17.49 34.27 -7.69
CA ASP A 203 -16.22 33.71 -8.20
C ASP A 203 -16.02 33.97 -9.70
N SER A 204 -17.06 34.43 -10.39
CA SER A 204 -17.01 34.66 -11.84
C SER A 204 -16.08 35.83 -12.15
N GLY A 205 -15.05 35.59 -12.97
CA GLY A 205 -14.05 36.59 -13.36
C GLY A 205 -12.76 36.56 -12.55
N ASP A 206 -12.72 35.78 -11.47
CA ASP A 206 -11.51 35.60 -10.67
C ASP A 206 -10.69 34.37 -11.10
N SER A 207 -9.42 34.33 -10.68
CA SER A 207 -8.55 33.16 -10.88
C SER A 207 -8.86 32.07 -9.84
N ILE A 208 -9.35 30.91 -10.29
CA ILE A 208 -9.65 29.79 -9.41
C ILE A 208 -8.48 28.81 -9.37
N THR A 209 -8.08 28.41 -8.17
CA THR A 209 -7.08 27.37 -7.92
C THR A 209 -7.59 26.33 -6.93
N VAL A 210 -7.00 25.14 -6.95
CA VAL A 210 -7.22 24.11 -5.93
C VAL A 210 -5.89 23.69 -5.34
N THR A 211 -5.79 23.73 -4.00
CA THR A 211 -4.69 23.10 -3.28
C THR A 211 -5.12 21.67 -2.93
N VAL A 212 -4.35 20.69 -3.41
CA VAL A 212 -4.50 19.28 -3.06
C VAL A 212 -3.46 18.93 -2.01
N THR A 213 -3.92 18.39 -0.88
CA THR A 213 -3.04 17.88 0.18
C THR A 213 -3.09 16.37 0.18
N ALA A 214 -1.94 15.75 -0.09
CA ALA A 214 -1.72 14.32 -0.02
C ALA A 214 -1.24 13.95 1.38
N THR A 215 -1.82 12.92 1.99
CA THR A 215 -1.45 12.44 3.34
C THR A 215 -1.29 10.93 3.38
N ASN A 216 -0.25 10.45 4.05
CA ASN A 216 -0.08 9.06 4.44
C ASN A 216 0.50 8.96 5.86
N ALA A 217 0.78 7.75 6.33
CA ALA A 217 1.31 7.52 7.67
C ALA A 217 2.70 8.14 7.92
N ALA A 218 3.45 8.50 6.88
CA ALA A 218 4.76 9.15 6.98
C ALA A 218 4.69 10.69 6.95
N GLY A 219 3.52 11.27 6.62
CA GLY A 219 3.31 12.72 6.65
C GLY A 219 2.40 13.22 5.54
N SER A 220 2.43 14.53 5.32
CA SER A 220 1.61 15.21 4.31
C SER A 220 2.44 16.17 3.46
N ALA A 221 2.00 16.37 2.22
CA ALA A 221 2.54 17.37 1.31
C ALA A 221 1.39 17.97 0.49
N SER A 222 1.54 19.22 0.07
CA SER A 222 0.51 19.94 -0.70
C SER A 222 1.06 20.48 -2.00
N ALA A 223 0.22 20.47 -3.04
CA ALA A 223 0.49 21.11 -4.32
C ALA A 223 -0.74 21.92 -4.75
N THR A 224 -0.54 23.03 -5.45
CA THR A 224 -1.63 23.88 -5.96
C THR A 224 -1.65 23.79 -7.48
N SER A 225 -2.85 23.72 -8.06
CA SER A 225 -3.03 23.74 -9.51
C SER A 225 -2.55 25.05 -10.13
N ALA A 226 -2.36 25.04 -11.46
CA ALA A 226 -2.37 26.29 -12.21
C ALA A 226 -3.73 27.01 -12.02
N PRO A 227 -3.74 28.35 -12.03
CA PRO A 227 -4.98 29.11 -12.00
C PRO A 227 -5.76 28.90 -13.30
N VAL A 228 -7.08 28.71 -13.19
CA VAL A 228 -7.99 28.82 -14.32
C VAL A 228 -8.69 30.17 -14.22
N ILE A 229 -8.72 30.90 -15.32
CA ILE A 229 -9.29 32.25 -15.42
C ILE A 229 -10.48 32.24 -16.38
N GLY A 230 -11.53 33.00 -16.04
CA GLY A 230 -12.66 33.25 -16.94
C GLY A 230 -12.19 34.06 -18.14
N ALA A 231 -12.66 33.70 -19.34
CA ALA A 231 -12.40 34.45 -20.58
C ALA A 231 -13.18 35.76 -20.61
#